data_AF-A0A9E4K2C0-F1
#
_entry.id   AF-A0A9E4K2C0-F1
#
_cell.length_a   1.000
_cell.length_b   1.000
_cell.length_c   1.000
_cell.angle_alpha   90.00
_cell.angle_beta   90.00
_cell.angle_gamma   90.00
#
_symmetry.space_group_name_H-M   'P 1'
#
loop_
_entity.id
_entity.type
_entity.pdbx_description
1 polymer ?
#
loop_
_entity_poly.entity_id
_entity_poly.type
_entity_poly.pdbx_seq_one_letter_code
_entity_poly.pdbx_strand_id
1 'polypeptide(L)' 'MNGSPLEQRIREGIPIAAQMVFRVQSLTDVGITVAGESDENHNGHGTAFAGSLYAIATLSACLRGRTGNGKR' A
#
# COMPACT_ATOMS: atom_id res chain seq x y z
N MET A 1 14.20 9.42 -5.40
CA MET A 1 12.99 9.74 -6.17
C MET A 1 11.80 9.45 -5.29
N ASN A 2 11.10 10.52 -4.90
CA ASN A 2 10.12 10.51 -3.82
C ASN A 2 8.88 9.73 -4.25
N GLY A 3 8.44 8.78 -3.42
CA GLY A 3 7.15 8.13 -3.59
C GLY A 3 6.04 9.18 -3.64
N SER A 4 4.88 8.82 -4.22
CA SER A 4 3.75 9.74 -4.28
C SER A 4 3.46 10.34 -2.88
N PRO A 5 3.00 11.60 -2.76
CA PRO A 5 2.65 12.19 -1.45
C PRO A 5 1.69 11.32 -0.63
N LEU A 6 0.90 10.51 -1.33
CA LEU A 6 -0.02 9.53 -0.78
C LEU A 6 0.70 8.32 -0.14
N GLU A 7 1.73 7.77 -0.79
CA GLU A 7 2.60 6.71 -0.26
C GLU A 7 3.30 7.17 1.02
N GLN A 8 3.84 8.39 1.03
CA GLN A 8 4.53 8.94 2.18
C GLN A 8 3.59 9.08 3.39
N ARG A 9 2.39 9.64 3.20
CA ARG A 9 1.38 9.76 4.26
C ARG A 9 0.95 8.41 4.84
N ILE A 10 0.90 7.36 4.02
CA ILE A 10 0.58 6.01 4.51
C ILE A 10 1.71 5.45 5.35
N ARG A 11 2.96 5.55 4.90
CA ARG A 11 4.10 5.05 5.68
C ARG A 11 4.26 5.79 7.01
N GLU A 12 3.97 7.09 7.02
CA GLU A 12 3.98 7.90 8.25
C GLU A 12 2.81 7.54 9.19
N GLY A 13 1.61 7.32 8.66
CA GLY A 13 0.42 7.03 9.46
C GLY A 13 0.23 5.56 9.86
N ILE A 14 0.84 4.63 9.14
CA ILE A 14 0.63 3.18 9.27
C ILE A 14 2.00 2.49 9.27
N PRO A 15 2.61 2.24 10.45
CA PRO A 15 3.98 1.74 10.56
C PRO A 15 4.24 0.43 9.82
N ILE A 16 3.25 -0.47 9.81
CA ILE A 16 3.37 -1.75 9.08
C ILE A 16 3.52 -1.56 7.57
N ALA A 17 3.00 -0.47 7.00
CA ALA A 17 3.18 -0.18 5.56
C ALA A 17 4.63 0.14 5.21
N ALA A 18 5.41 0.69 6.15
CA ALA A 18 6.84 0.90 5.96
C ALA A 18 7.59 -0.44 5.99
N GLN A 19 7.28 -1.33 6.94
CA GLN A 19 7.87 -2.67 7.05
C GLN A 19 7.60 -3.54 5.82
N MET A 20 6.39 -3.45 5.28
CA MET A 20 6.00 -4.17 4.07
C MET A 20 6.65 -3.64 2.79
N VAL A 21 7.42 -2.55 2.87
CA VAL A 21 7.95 -1.80 1.73
C VAL A 21 6.83 -1.48 0.73
N PHE A 22 5.73 -0.93 1.26
CA PHE A 22 4.55 -0.62 0.46
C PHE A 22 4.86 0.49 -0.53
N ARG A 23 4.59 0.28 -1.83
CA ARG A 23 4.78 1.27 -2.90
C ARG A 23 3.51 1.46 -3.73
N VAL A 24 3.24 2.70 -4.12
CA VAL A 24 2.23 3.01 -5.13
C VAL A 24 2.91 3.05 -6.50
N GLN A 25 2.59 2.10 -7.37
CA GLN A 25 3.15 2.02 -8.72
C GLN A 25 2.37 2.86 -9.73
N SER A 26 1.03 2.89 -9.60
CA SER A 26 0.16 3.69 -10.46
C SER A 26 -1.09 4.12 -9.70
N LEU A 27 -1.54 5.35 -9.95
CA LEU A 27 -2.81 5.88 -9.48
C LEU A 27 -3.49 6.58 -10.66
N THR A 28 -4.69 6.11 -10.99
CA THR A 28 -5.53 6.64 -12.07
C THR A 28 -6.93 6.87 -11.52
N ASP A 29 -7.79 7.54 -12.30
CA ASP A 29 -9.19 7.77 -11.93
C ASP A 29 -9.95 6.44 -11.69
N VAL A 30 -9.53 5.39 -12.38
CA VAL A 30 -10.21 4.08 -12.39
C VAL A 30 -9.52 3.00 -11.58
N GLY A 31 -8.33 3.25 -11.02
CA GLY A 31 -7.54 2.20 -10.38
C GLY A 31 -6.33 2.67 -9.61
N ILE A 32 -5.87 1.82 -8.69
CA ILE A 32 -4.57 1.94 -8.03
C ILE A 32 -3.83 0.61 -8.19
N THR A 33 -2.53 0.69 -8.46
CA THR A 33 -1.63 -0.46 -8.49
C THR A 33 -0.57 -0.25 -7.43
N VAL A 34 -0.36 -1.26 -6.59
CA VAL A 34 0.57 -1.20 -5.46
C VAL A 34 1.43 -2.46 -5.41
N ALA A 35 2.55 -2.38 -4.70
CA ALA A 35 3.39 -3.52 -4.39
C ALA A 35 3.84 -3.50 -2.93
N GLY A 36 4.08 -4.67 -2.36
CA GLY A 36 4.84 -4.85 -1.13
C GLY A 36 6.10 -5.64 -1.44
N GLU A 37 7.26 -5.02 -1.29
CA GLU A 37 8.55 -5.57 -1.75
C GLU A 37 9.40 -6.17 -0.62
N SER A 38 8.90 -6.21 0.62
CA SER A 38 9.62 -6.83 1.73
C SER A 38 9.70 -8.34 1.59
N ASP A 39 10.86 -8.93 1.90
CA ASP A 39 11.02 -10.39 2.04
C ASP A 39 10.08 -10.97 3.12
N GLU A 40 9.73 -10.16 4.13
CA GLU A 40 8.78 -10.52 5.18
C GLU A 40 7.34 -10.66 4.67
N ASN A 41 7.07 -10.27 3.42
CA ASN A 41 5.78 -10.53 2.79
C ASN A 41 5.65 -11.97 2.28
N HIS A 42 6.68 -12.81 2.39
CA HIS A 42 6.60 -14.23 2.06
C HIS A 42 6.37 -15.09 3.30
N ASN A 43 5.61 -16.17 3.14
CA ASN A 43 5.45 -17.20 4.16
C ASN A 43 6.56 -18.27 4.03
N GLY A 44 6.56 -19.26 4.94
CA GLY A 44 7.52 -20.38 4.92
C GLY A 44 7.46 -21.28 3.67
N HIS A 45 6.52 -21.04 2.75
CA HIS A 45 6.41 -21.74 1.47
C HIS A 45 6.92 -20.90 0.28
N GLY A 46 7.48 -19.72 0.54
CA GLY A 46 7.99 -18.83 -0.51
C GLY A 46 6.89 -18.14 -1.33
N THR A 47 5.63 -18.18 -0.87
CA THR A 47 4.52 -17.45 -1.48
C THR A 47 4.15 -16.26 -0.61
N ALA A 48 3.34 -15.33 -1.13
CA ALA A 48 2.86 -14.21 -0.34
C ALA A 48 2.14 -14.68 0.95
N PHE A 49 2.51 -14.09 2.08
CA PHE A 49 1.88 -14.30 3.38
C PHE A 49 0.46 -13.73 3.37
N ALA A 50 -0.50 -14.49 3.90
CA ALA A 50 -1.91 -14.11 3.85
C ALA A 50 -2.20 -12.77 4.56
N GLY A 51 -1.55 -12.51 5.69
CA GLY A 51 -1.66 -11.23 6.39
C GLY A 51 -1.12 -10.06 5.57
N SER A 52 -0.03 -10.28 4.82
CA SER A 52 0.54 -9.26 3.93
C SER A 52 -0.37 -8.96 2.75
N LEU A 53 -0.97 -9.98 2.13
CA LEU A 53 -1.96 -9.79 1.07
C LEU A 53 -3.16 -8.97 1.57
N TYR A 54 -3.69 -9.34 2.74
CA TYR A 54 -4.80 -8.62 3.35
C TYR A 54 -4.45 -7.16 3.65
N ALA A 55 -3.29 -6.91 4.24
CA ALA A 55 -2.85 -5.56 4.58
C ALA A 55 -2.65 -4.70 3.32
N ILE A 56 -1.98 -5.22 2.28
CA ILE A 56 -1.77 -4.50 1.01
C ILE A 56 -3.12 -4.17 0.34
N ALA A 57 -4.04 -5.14 0.28
CA ALA A 57 -5.36 -4.93 -0.31
C ALA A 57 -6.17 -3.88 0.46
N THR A 58 -6.16 -3.97 1.81
CA THR A 58 -6.86 -3.02 2.68
C THR A 58 -6.31 -1.61 2.53
N LEU A 59 -4.98 -1.45 2.53
CA LEU A 59 -4.32 -0.15 2.33
C LEU A 59 -4.67 0.44 0.96
N SER A 60 -4.67 -0.37 -0.09
CA SER A 60 -5.04 0.04 -1.45
C SER A 60 -6.48 0.59 -1.52
N ALA A 61 -7.42 -0.06 -0.84
CA ALA A 61 -8.81 0.40 -0.77
C ALA A 61 -8.93 1.72 0.00
N CYS A 62 -8.27 1.84 1.16
CA CYS A 62 -8.25 3.07 1.95
C CYS A 62 -7.65 4.25 1.17
N LEU A 63 -6.60 4.00 0.38
CA LEU A 63 -5.96 4.99 -0.47
C LEU A 63 -6.93 5.60 -1.47
N ARG A 64 -7.65 4.75 -2.20
CA ARG A 64 -8.61 5.22 -3.20
C ARG A 64 -9.78 5.98 -2.57
N GLY A 65 -10.29 5.52 -1.43
CA GLY A 65 -11.33 6.23 -0.70
C GLY A 65 -10.92 7.64 -0.25
N ARG A 66 -9.63 7.85 0.08
CA ARG A 66 -9.11 9.16 0.52
C ARG A 66 -8.79 10.13 -0.61
N THR A 67 -8.57 9.65 -1.83
CA THR A 67 -8.43 10.53 -3.01
C THR A 67 -9.75 11.20 -3.42
N GLY A 68 -10.89 10.70 -2.94
CA GLY A 68 -12.22 11.27 -3.21
C GLY A 68 -12.68 12.39 -2.28
N ASN A 69 -11.91 12.76 -1.24
CA ASN A 69 -12.36 13.75 -0.25
C ASN A 69 -11.56 15.06 -0.33
N GLY A 70 -11.73 15.77 -1.45
CA GLY A 70 -11.33 17.17 -1.64
C GLY A 70 -12.47 18.17 -1.39
N LYS A 71 -13.52 17.77 -0.66
CA LYS A 71 -14.61 18.67 -0.23
C LYS A 71 -15.47 18.01 0.85
N ARG A 72 -15.18 18.29 2.12
CA ARG A 72 -16.16 18.53 3.19
C ARG A 72 -15.51 19.39 4.25
#